data_AF-A0A946VV01-F1
#
_entry.id   AF-A0A946VV01-F1
#
_cell.length_a   1.000
_cell.length_b   1.000
_cell.length_c   1.000
_cell.angle_alpha   90.00
_cell.angle_beta   90.00
_cell.angle_gamma   90.00
#
_symmetry.space_group_name_H-M   'P 1'
#
loop_
_entity.id
_entity.type
_entity.pdbx_description
1 polymer ?
#
loop_
_entity_poly.entity_id
_entity_poly.type
_entity_poly.pdbx_seq_one_letter_code
_entity_poly.pdbx_strand_id
1 'polypeptide(L)'
;SMVSMFEKPKFRDFVKCLDSNEQHFLANAMKRLLHGKQETGFEALVELLATQKLAKWSLVSAVPAYFAPDVEVFVKPTTAKGVVAHFELDTLVYRPRPYWAFYQGYRSWINQAKKQVDHRLSPSNPAFTGFLMMAMKQMPDAAK
;
A
#
# COMPACT_ATOMS: atom_id res chain seq x y z
N SER A 1 -9.81 -5.62 10.14
CA SER A 1 -9.81 -4.53 9.14
C SER A 1 -8.39 -4.04 8.91
N MET A 2 -7.96 -3.88 7.65
CA MET A 2 -6.57 -3.49 7.29
C MET A 2 -6.26 -1.99 7.52
N VAL A 3 -7.27 -1.12 7.44
CA VAL A 3 -7.13 0.32 7.76
C VAL A 3 -7.40 0.55 9.25
N SER A 4 -6.59 1.43 9.87
CA SER A 4 -6.64 1.75 11.30
C SER A 4 -7.97 2.36 11.73
N MET A 5 -8.42 2.06 12.96
CA MET A 5 -9.61 2.65 13.57
C MET A 5 -9.53 4.18 13.71
N PHE A 6 -8.32 4.75 13.72
CA PHE A 6 -8.11 6.20 13.76
C PHE A 6 -8.19 6.85 12.38
N GLU A 7 -7.89 6.11 11.31
CA GLU A 7 -7.89 6.62 9.94
C GLU A 7 -9.29 6.60 9.33
N LYS A 8 -10.10 5.58 9.66
CA LYS A 8 -11.44 5.42 9.08
C LYS A 8 -12.39 6.61 9.35
N PRO A 9 -12.53 7.14 10.59
CA PRO A 9 -13.43 8.25 10.83
C PRO A 9 -12.98 9.50 10.06
N LYS A 10 -11.68 9.80 10.07
CA LYS A 10 -11.13 10.95 9.35
C LYS A 10 -11.34 10.84 7.85
N PHE A 11 -11.12 9.67 7.26
CA PHE A 11 -11.39 9.44 5.84
C PHE A 11 -12.88 9.54 5.51
N ARG A 12 -13.76 8.96 6.33
CA ARG A 12 -15.22 9.09 6.18
C ARG A 12 -15.64 10.56 6.21
N ASP A 13 -15.16 11.31 7.19
CA ASP A 13 -15.52 12.71 7.38
C ASP A 13 -14.97 13.57 6.24
N PHE A 14 -13.75 13.27 5.77
CA PHE A 14 -13.19 13.86 4.55
C PHE A 14 -14.10 13.64 3.33
N VAL A 15 -14.52 12.40 3.06
CA VAL A 15 -15.39 12.09 1.91
C VAL A 15 -16.73 12.83 2.01
N LYS A 16 -17.28 13.01 3.22
CA LYS A 16 -18.52 13.77 3.44
C LYS A 16 -18.37 15.27 3.18
N CYS A 17 -17.16 15.81 3.25
CA CYS A 17 -16.88 17.22 3.01
C CYS A 17 -16.59 17.55 1.54
N LEU A 18 -16.47 16.54 0.67
CA LEU A 18 -16.14 16.76 -0.74
C LEU A 18 -17.30 17.41 -1.49
N ASP A 19 -17.01 18.45 -2.25
CA ASP A 19 -17.96 19.02 -3.21
C ASP A 19 -18.14 18.11 -4.45
N SER A 20 -19.07 18.47 -5.35
CA SER A 20 -19.33 17.67 -6.55
C SER A 20 -18.13 17.51 -7.47
N ASN A 21 -17.28 18.53 -7.59
CA ASN A 21 -16.08 18.47 -8.42
C ASN A 21 -15.02 17.56 -7.80
N GLU A 22 -14.82 17.65 -6.48
CA GLU A 22 -13.88 16.82 -5.74
C GLU A 22 -14.33 15.35 -5.70
N GLN A 23 -15.63 15.09 -5.57
CA GLN A 23 -16.19 13.74 -5.70
C GLN A 23 -15.94 13.16 -7.09
N HIS A 24 -16.15 13.96 -8.14
CA HIS A 24 -15.86 13.55 -9.50
C HIS A 24 -14.36 13.29 -9.71
N PHE A 25 -13.50 14.13 -9.12
CA PHE A 25 -12.04 13.95 -9.14
C PHE A 25 -11.63 12.65 -8.44
N LEU A 26 -12.15 12.39 -7.23
CA LEU A 26 -11.91 11.16 -6.48
C LEU A 26 -12.34 9.93 -7.29
N ALA A 27 -13.54 9.94 -7.87
CA ALA A 27 -14.04 8.84 -8.69
C ALA A 27 -13.16 8.57 -9.91
N ASN A 28 -12.71 9.63 -10.59
CA ASN A 28 -11.79 9.50 -11.73
C ASN A 28 -10.40 9.02 -11.34
N ALA A 29 -9.85 9.49 -10.22
CA ALA A 29 -8.58 9.03 -9.68
C ALA A 29 -8.64 7.52 -9.38
N MET A 30 -9.70 7.08 -8.71
CA MET A 30 -9.96 5.66 -8.42
C MET A 30 -10.16 4.83 -9.70
N LYS A 31 -10.94 5.32 -10.68
CA LYS A 31 -11.11 4.63 -11.97
C LYS A 31 -9.78 4.45 -12.70
N ARG A 32 -8.92 5.48 -12.74
CA ARG A 32 -7.58 5.39 -13.34
C ARG A 32 -6.67 4.43 -12.58
N LEU A 33 -6.74 4.44 -11.24
CA LEU A 33 -5.96 3.57 -10.37
C LEU A 33 -6.33 2.08 -10.56
N LEU A 34 -7.61 1.76 -10.80
CA LEU A 34 -8.07 0.37 -10.88
C LEU A 34 -8.17 -0.17 -12.32
N HIS A 35 -8.41 0.70 -13.31
CA HIS A 35 -8.71 0.27 -14.68
C HIS A 35 -7.97 1.04 -15.79
N GLY A 36 -7.12 2.02 -15.44
CA GLY A 36 -6.48 2.90 -16.41
C GLY A 36 -4.99 3.06 -16.19
N LYS A 37 -4.48 4.27 -16.46
CA LYS A 37 -3.09 4.63 -16.17
C LYS A 37 -2.89 4.74 -14.66
N GLN A 38 -2.47 3.63 -14.05
CA GLN A 38 -2.45 3.42 -12.62
C GLN A 38 -1.65 4.49 -11.85
N GLU A 39 -0.46 4.84 -12.34
CA GLU A 39 0.39 5.91 -11.79
C GLU A 39 -0.38 7.22 -11.63
N THR A 40 -1.03 7.69 -12.70
CA THR A 40 -1.79 8.95 -12.66
C THR A 40 -2.96 8.90 -11.67
N GLY A 41 -3.61 7.73 -11.52
CA GLY A 41 -4.68 7.55 -10.54
C GLY A 41 -4.16 7.53 -9.10
N PHE A 42 -3.01 6.89 -8.90
CA PHE A 42 -2.31 6.83 -7.61
C PHE A 42 -1.90 8.22 -7.15
N GLU A 43 -1.21 8.97 -8.01
CA GLU A 43 -0.73 10.32 -7.70
C GLU A 43 -1.89 11.29 -7.46
N ALA A 44 -2.93 11.25 -8.30
CA ALA A 44 -4.13 12.05 -8.09
C ALA A 44 -4.80 11.75 -6.74
N LEU A 45 -4.91 10.47 -6.35
CA LEU A 45 -5.46 10.08 -5.06
C LEU A 45 -4.58 10.58 -3.89
N VAL A 46 -3.25 10.50 -4.03
CA VAL A 46 -2.31 11.01 -3.04
C VAL A 46 -2.46 12.52 -2.85
N GLU A 47 -2.51 13.30 -3.94
CA GLU A 47 -2.68 14.75 -3.88
C GLU A 47 -4.01 15.13 -3.23
N LEU A 48 -5.11 14.49 -3.62
CA LEU A 48 -6.42 14.75 -3.04
C LEU A 48 -6.42 14.47 -1.53
N LEU A 49 -5.87 13.34 -1.09
CA LEU A 49 -5.79 13.00 0.34
C LEU A 49 -4.82 13.91 1.11
N ALA A 50 -3.79 14.46 0.44
CA ALA A 50 -2.82 15.34 1.08
C ALA A 50 -3.46 16.66 1.54
N THR A 51 -4.53 17.12 0.89
CA THR A 51 -5.28 18.34 1.25
C THR A 51 -5.74 18.34 2.72
N GLN A 52 -6.03 17.15 3.26
CA GLN A 52 -6.48 16.95 4.65
C GLN A 52 -5.48 16.13 5.49
N LYS A 53 -4.20 16.05 5.10
CA LYS A 53 -3.16 15.26 5.79
C LYS A 53 -3.50 13.76 5.88
N LEU A 54 -4.29 13.25 4.94
CA LEU A 54 -4.72 11.86 4.84
C LEU A 54 -3.93 11.05 3.80
N ALA A 55 -2.91 11.62 3.17
CA ALA A 55 -2.01 10.90 2.27
C ALA A 55 -1.18 9.86 3.06
N LYS A 56 -1.77 8.69 3.29
CA LYS A 56 -1.22 7.57 4.06
C LYS A 56 -1.22 6.32 3.19
N TRP A 57 -0.17 5.51 3.33
CA TRP A 57 0.00 4.27 2.58
C TRP A 57 -1.20 3.33 2.71
N SER A 58 -1.75 3.19 3.91
CA SER A 58 -2.92 2.35 4.19
C SER A 58 -4.16 2.80 3.41
N LEU A 59 -4.40 4.12 3.30
CA LEU A 59 -5.57 4.65 2.59
C LEU A 59 -5.43 4.52 1.07
N VAL A 60 -4.24 4.75 0.53
CA VAL A 60 -3.98 4.70 -0.92
C VAL A 60 -3.93 3.27 -1.45
N SER A 61 -3.39 2.33 -0.66
CA SER A 61 -3.14 0.95 -1.11
C SER A 61 -4.21 -0.07 -0.72
N ALA A 62 -5.14 0.27 0.17
CA ALA A 62 -6.18 -0.67 0.61
C ALA A 62 -7.08 -1.13 -0.54
N VAL A 63 -7.64 -0.20 -1.32
CA VAL A 63 -8.60 -0.55 -2.38
C VAL A 63 -7.94 -1.38 -3.48
N PRO A 64 -6.76 -1.01 -4.04
CA PRO A 64 -6.06 -1.87 -5.00
C PRO A 64 -5.80 -3.28 -4.46
N ALA A 65 -5.35 -3.40 -3.20
CA ALA A 65 -5.07 -4.68 -2.57
C ALA A 65 -6.33 -5.55 -2.37
N TYR A 66 -7.51 -4.96 -2.17
CA TYR A 66 -8.78 -5.69 -2.17
C TYR A 66 -9.25 -6.05 -3.58
N PHE A 67 -9.01 -5.17 -4.55
CA PHE A 67 -9.46 -5.34 -5.92
C PHE A 67 -8.70 -6.44 -6.66
N ALA A 68 -7.37 -6.52 -6.49
CA ALA A 68 -6.51 -7.51 -7.13
C ALA A 68 -5.48 -8.06 -6.12
N PRO A 69 -5.91 -8.90 -5.15
CA PRO A 69 -5.10 -9.31 -4.00
C PRO A 69 -3.86 -10.15 -4.36
N ASP A 70 -3.81 -10.74 -5.54
CA ASP A 70 -2.67 -11.54 -6.00
C ASP A 70 -1.60 -10.71 -6.70
N VAL A 71 -1.92 -9.47 -7.06
CA VAL A 71 -1.07 -8.57 -7.85
C VAL A 71 -0.71 -7.31 -7.07
N GLU A 72 -1.68 -6.68 -6.42
CA GLU A 72 -1.51 -5.42 -5.70
C GLU A 72 -1.05 -5.66 -4.26
N VAL A 73 -0.41 -4.65 -3.67
CA VAL A 73 0.15 -4.73 -2.33
C VAL A 73 -0.53 -3.74 -1.40
N PHE A 74 -0.84 -4.19 -0.18
CA PHE A 74 -1.20 -3.32 0.93
C PHE A 74 0.06 -2.89 1.67
N VAL A 75 0.36 -1.59 1.67
CA VAL A 75 1.59 -1.06 2.25
C VAL A 75 1.35 -0.64 3.69
N LYS A 76 1.76 -1.50 4.63
CA LYS A 76 1.84 -1.16 6.06
C LYS A 76 3.24 -0.63 6.39
N PRO A 77 3.39 0.58 6.97
CA PRO A 77 4.70 1.21 7.20
C PRO A 77 5.74 0.31 7.87
N THR A 78 5.39 -0.34 8.98
CA THR A 78 6.33 -1.18 9.74
C THR A 78 6.77 -2.40 8.95
N THR A 79 5.83 -3.06 8.27
CA THR A 79 6.11 -4.26 7.48
C THR A 79 6.94 -3.92 6.24
N ALA A 80 6.56 -2.87 5.50
CA ALA A 80 7.28 -2.45 4.31
C ALA A 80 8.72 -2.04 4.62
N LYS A 81 8.94 -1.28 5.71
CA LYS A 81 10.29 -0.95 6.18
C LYS A 81 11.08 -2.19 6.58
N GLY A 82 10.46 -3.13 7.30
CA GLY A 82 11.09 -4.39 7.69
C GLY A 82 11.52 -5.21 6.49
N VAL A 83 10.66 -5.35 5.48
CA VAL A 83 10.99 -6.05 4.23
C VAL A 83 12.15 -5.36 3.51
N VAL A 84 12.11 -4.04 3.34
CA VAL A 84 13.19 -3.29 2.69
C VAL A 84 14.53 -3.49 3.40
N ALA A 85 14.53 -3.43 4.74
CA ALA A 85 15.75 -3.60 5.52
C ALA A 85 16.26 -5.05 5.50
N HIS A 86 15.38 -6.02 5.72
CA HIS A 86 15.76 -7.44 5.86
C HIS A 86 16.31 -8.04 4.55
N PHE A 87 15.79 -7.59 3.40
CA PHE A 87 16.21 -8.06 2.08
C PHE A 87 17.14 -7.06 1.36
N GLU A 88 17.65 -6.05 2.08
CA GLU A 88 18.63 -5.07 1.56
C GLU A 88 18.20 -4.44 0.23
N LEU A 89 16.93 -4.00 0.16
CA LEU A 89 16.34 -3.44 -1.05
C LEU A 89 16.71 -1.96 -1.21
N ASP A 90 18.01 -1.68 -1.36
CA ASP A 90 18.59 -0.33 -1.29
C ASP A 90 17.97 0.67 -2.28
N THR A 91 17.47 0.20 -3.41
CA THR A 91 16.79 1.03 -4.41
C THR A 91 15.38 1.49 -3.97
N LEU A 92 14.79 0.87 -2.94
CA LEU A 92 13.45 1.15 -2.44
C LEU A 92 13.47 2.03 -1.17
N VAL A 93 13.47 3.34 -1.37
CA VAL A 93 13.50 4.29 -0.25
C VAL A 93 12.11 4.54 0.34
N TYR A 94 11.82 4.03 1.53
CA TYR A 94 10.53 4.31 2.18
C TYR A 94 10.39 5.81 2.53
N ARG A 95 9.22 6.40 2.25
CA ARG A 95 8.82 7.75 2.70
C ARG A 95 7.43 7.72 3.35
N PRO A 96 7.12 8.55 4.35
CA PRO A 96 5.79 8.56 4.97
C PRO A 96 4.64 8.92 4.02
N ARG A 97 4.87 9.86 3.08
CA ARG A 97 3.91 10.19 2.03
C ARG A 97 4.01 9.16 0.90
N PRO A 98 2.90 8.54 0.47
CA PRO A 98 2.91 7.59 -0.63
C PRO A 98 3.39 8.23 -1.93
N TYR A 99 4.13 7.46 -2.72
CA TYR A 99 4.58 7.88 -4.04
C TYR A 99 4.73 6.65 -4.95
N TRP A 100 4.57 6.87 -6.26
CA TRP A 100 4.37 5.79 -7.22
C TRP A 100 5.56 4.84 -7.34
N ALA A 101 6.78 5.39 -7.49
CA ALA A 101 7.98 4.58 -7.71
C ALA A 101 8.22 3.54 -6.60
N PHE A 102 8.00 3.90 -5.32
CA PHE A 102 8.06 2.93 -4.23
C PHE A 102 6.94 1.89 -4.31
N TYR A 103 5.71 2.31 -4.58
CA TYR A 103 4.56 1.39 -4.68
C TYR A 103 4.80 0.33 -5.76
N GLN A 104 5.18 0.77 -6.96
CA GLN A 104 5.44 -0.09 -8.10
C GLN A 104 6.63 -1.04 -7.82
N GLY A 105 7.73 -0.52 -7.30
CA GLY A 105 8.92 -1.32 -7.00
C GLY A 105 8.68 -2.34 -5.88
N TYR A 106 8.03 -1.93 -4.79
CA TYR A 106 7.66 -2.83 -3.69
C TYR A 106 6.69 -3.92 -4.16
N ARG A 107 5.69 -3.56 -4.98
CA ARG A 107 4.76 -4.52 -5.60
C ARG A 107 5.50 -5.54 -6.48
N SER A 108 6.39 -5.06 -7.35
CA SER A 108 7.19 -5.91 -8.23
C SER A 108 7.99 -6.92 -7.41
N TRP A 109 8.68 -6.45 -6.38
CA TRP A 109 9.47 -7.31 -5.50
C TRP A 109 8.62 -8.38 -4.80
N ILE A 110 7.49 -7.99 -4.20
CA ILE A 110 6.58 -8.93 -3.53
C ILE A 110 6.07 -10.01 -4.50
N ASN A 111 5.66 -9.63 -5.71
CA ASN A 111 5.18 -10.58 -6.71
C ASN A 111 6.28 -11.52 -7.23
N GLN A 112 7.54 -11.10 -7.19
CA GLN A 112 8.68 -11.97 -7.51
C GLN A 112 9.02 -12.90 -6.34
N ALA A 113 9.09 -12.37 -5.11
CA ALA A 113 9.42 -13.14 -3.91
C ALA A 113 8.42 -14.27 -3.65
N LYS A 114 7.12 -14.04 -3.88
CA LYS A 114 6.08 -15.08 -3.75
C LYS A 114 6.31 -16.32 -4.61
N LYS A 115 6.98 -16.17 -5.76
CA LYS A 115 7.28 -17.29 -6.67
C LYS A 115 8.39 -18.19 -6.15
N GLN A 116 9.12 -17.75 -5.13
CA GLN A 116 10.25 -18.47 -4.53
C GLN A 116 9.86 -19.26 -3.29
N VAL A 117 8.58 -19.23 -2.89
CA VAL A 117 8.07 -19.94 -1.72
C VAL A 117 6.93 -20.89 -2.11
N ASP A 118 6.65 -21.86 -1.25
CA ASP A 118 5.47 -22.73 -1.40
C ASP A 118 4.19 -21.88 -1.48
N HIS A 119 3.33 -22.18 -2.45
CA HIS A 119 2.08 -21.44 -2.70
C HIS A 119 1.17 -21.34 -1.46
N ARG A 120 1.27 -22.29 -0.52
CA ARG A 120 0.53 -22.26 0.76
C ARG A 120 0.96 -21.13 1.68
N LEU A 121 2.19 -20.61 1.52
CA LEU A 121 2.73 -19.46 2.25
C LEU A 121 2.45 -18.13 1.54
N SER A 122 2.01 -18.17 0.27
CA SER A 122 1.82 -17.00 -0.59
C SER A 122 0.47 -16.96 -1.33
N PRO A 123 -0.67 -17.36 -0.73
CA PRO A 123 -1.95 -17.46 -1.43
C PRO A 123 -2.51 -16.11 -1.90
N SER A 124 -1.98 -15.00 -1.37
CA SER A 124 -2.23 -13.63 -1.85
C SER A 124 -1.12 -12.70 -1.33
N ASN A 125 -1.01 -11.49 -1.87
CA ASN A 125 -0.04 -10.50 -1.38
C ASN A 125 -0.28 -10.09 0.09
N PRO A 126 -1.52 -9.86 0.56
CA PRO A 126 -1.78 -9.63 1.98
C PRO A 126 -1.36 -10.81 2.87
N ALA A 127 -1.62 -12.05 2.46
CA ALA A 127 -1.20 -13.23 3.22
C ALA A 127 0.33 -13.36 3.28
N PHE A 128 1.00 -13.21 2.13
CA PHE A 128 2.46 -13.29 2.05
C PHE A 128 3.16 -12.20 2.86
N THR A 129 2.72 -10.94 2.75
CA THR A 129 3.27 -9.84 3.56
C THR A 129 3.01 -10.01 5.05
N GLY A 130 1.87 -10.62 5.41
CA GLY A 130 1.59 -11.07 6.79
C GLY A 130 2.57 -12.14 7.26
N PHE A 131 2.84 -13.15 6.43
CA PHE A 131 3.86 -14.18 6.69
C PHE A 131 5.25 -13.56 6.90
N LEU A 132 5.70 -12.69 6.01
CA LEU A 132 6.99 -11.99 6.15
C LEU A 132 7.06 -11.19 7.45
N MET A 133 5.98 -10.50 7.83
CA MET A 133 5.93 -9.78 9.11
C MET A 133 6.15 -10.71 10.31
N MET A 134 5.53 -11.90 10.31
CA MET A 134 5.68 -12.88 11.38
C MET A 134 7.09 -13.48 11.40
N ALA A 135 7.61 -13.85 10.23
CA ALA A 135 8.95 -14.41 10.09
C ALA A 135 10.03 -13.44 10.58
N MET A 136 9.99 -12.18 10.15
CA MET A 136 10.96 -11.16 10.57
C MET A 136 10.84 -10.80 12.06
N LYS A 137 9.67 -10.96 12.68
CA LYS A 137 9.47 -10.66 14.11
C LYS A 137 9.94 -11.81 15.03
N GLN A 138 10.01 -13.03 14.50
CA GLN A 138 10.47 -14.21 15.24
C GLN A 138 11.98 -14.41 15.15
N MET A 139 12.65 -13.75 14.21
CA MET A 139 14.10 -13.68 14.20
C MET A 139 14.53 -12.70 15.30
N PRO A 140 15.26 -13.12 16.35
CA PRO A 140 15.93 -12.17 17.23
C PRO A 140 16.80 -11.27 16.37
N ASP A 141 16.95 -9.99 16.74
CA ASP A 141 17.73 -9.00 16.00
C ASP A 141 19.06 -9.64 15.51
N ALA A 142 19.08 -10.04 14.24
CA ALA A 142 20.32 -10.39 13.58
C ALA A 142 21.00 -9.05 13.33
N ALA A 143 21.90 -8.69 14.24
CA ALA A 143 22.61 -7.41 14.41
C ALA A 143 21.99 -6.49 15.47
N LYS A 144 22.50 -6.63 16.70
CA LYS A 144 23.71 -5.87 17.09
C LYS A 144 24.67 -6.75 17.88
#